data_AF-A0A946XP18-F1
#
_entry.id   AF-A0A946XP18-F1
#
_cell.length_a   1.000
_cell.length_b   1.000
_cell.length_c   1.000
_cell.angle_alpha   90.00
_cell.angle_beta   90.00
_cell.angle_gamma   90.00
#
_symmetry.space_group_name_H-M   'P 1'
#
loop_
_entity.id
_entity.type
_entity.pdbx_description
1 polymer ?
#
loop_
_entity_poly.entity_id
_entity_poly.type
_entity_poly.pdbx_seq_one_letter_code
_entity_poly.pdbx_strand_id
1 'polypeptide(L)'
;MGKIKRSPFFDNSLLLFSIVIIFWIITTIDQNVPEWNFTLNYGIKARDLGGILGIFIAPFLHVNYQHLIGNTLPFLALGGLVLLSGRGRFIFTSILSTIISGLGIWIFAKEGTVHVGSSILIFSYLGFLLMQAWYTRSIKWCLVALVASIFYGALILTLLYQKNGISWHGHFFGFITGIISAILVTPTPAKKKRKAIIKV
;
A
#
# COMPACT_ATOMS: atom_id res chain seq x y z
N MET A 1 -0.66 -14.29 -37.49
CA MET A 1 -1.52 -13.47 -36.59
C MET A 1 -0.63 -12.60 -35.71
N GLY A 2 -0.63 -11.28 -35.91
CA GLY A 2 0.15 -10.36 -35.07
C GLY A 2 -0.41 -10.30 -33.65
N LYS A 3 0.44 -10.44 -32.63
CA LYS A 3 0.02 -10.27 -31.23
C LYS A 3 -0.47 -8.84 -31.03
N ILE A 4 -1.75 -8.65 -30.75
CA ILE A 4 -2.31 -7.35 -30.35
C ILE A 4 -1.56 -6.91 -29.09
N LYS A 5 -0.82 -5.80 -29.19
CA LYS A 5 -0.02 -5.28 -28.09
C LYS A 5 -0.96 -4.52 -27.14
N ARG A 6 -1.19 -5.08 -25.94
CA ARG A 6 -2.03 -4.46 -24.92
C ARG A 6 -1.45 -3.10 -24.49
N SER A 7 -2.32 -2.16 -24.12
CA SER A 7 -1.88 -0.85 -23.63
C SER A 7 -1.35 -0.96 -22.19
N PRO A 8 -0.36 -0.13 -21.79
CA PRO A 8 0.13 -0.12 -20.41
C PRO A 8 -0.97 0.17 -19.39
N PHE A 9 -1.98 0.96 -19.77
CA PHE A 9 -3.14 1.23 -18.93
C PHE A 9 -3.93 -0.05 -18.65
N PHE A 10 -4.27 -0.81 -19.71
CA PHE A 10 -5.01 -2.07 -19.57
C PHE A 10 -4.27 -3.06 -18.67
N ASP A 11 -2.97 -3.24 -18.87
CA ASP A 11 -2.20 -4.20 -18.07
C ASP A 11 -2.07 -3.75 -16.59
N ASN A 12 -2.01 -2.44 -16.33
CA ASN A 12 -1.98 -1.91 -14.97
C ASN A 12 -3.33 -2.01 -14.28
N SER A 13 -4.43 -1.77 -15.00
CA SER A 13 -5.79 -2.02 -14.49
C SER A 13 -5.96 -3.49 -14.16
N LEU A 14 -5.58 -4.39 -15.08
CA LEU A 14 -5.66 -5.84 -14.86
C LEU A 14 -4.89 -6.27 -13.61
N LEU A 15 -3.66 -5.79 -13.43
CA LEU A 15 -2.87 -6.03 -12.21
C LEU A 15 -3.63 -5.62 -10.95
N LEU A 16 -4.13 -4.38 -10.91
CA LEU A 16 -4.74 -3.81 -9.70
C LEU A 16 -6.07 -4.51 -9.34
N PHE A 17 -6.92 -4.76 -10.34
CA PHE A 17 -8.17 -5.50 -10.14
C PHE A 17 -7.93 -6.96 -9.77
N SER A 18 -6.87 -7.59 -10.31
CA SER A 18 -6.52 -8.98 -9.93
C SER A 18 -6.15 -9.08 -8.45
N ILE A 19 -5.40 -8.11 -7.93
CA ILE A 19 -5.05 -8.05 -6.50
C ILE A 19 -6.31 -7.89 -5.63
N VAL A 20 -7.24 -7.00 -6.03
CA VAL A 20 -8.50 -6.83 -5.31
C VAL A 20 -9.36 -8.09 -5.36
N ILE A 21 -9.46 -8.76 -6.52
CA ILE A 21 -10.16 -10.04 -6.63
C ILE A 21 -9.57 -11.08 -5.68
N ILE A 22 -8.24 -11.13 -5.54
CA ILE A 22 -7.57 -12.01 -4.56
C ILE A 22 -8.01 -11.66 -3.13
N PHE A 23 -8.08 -10.38 -2.76
CA PHE A 23 -8.58 -9.98 -1.43
C PHE A 23 -10.00 -10.46 -1.18
N TRP A 24 -10.89 -10.31 -2.17
CA TRP A 24 -12.29 -10.76 -2.08
C TRP A 24 -12.41 -12.28 -1.99
N ILE A 25 -11.66 -13.03 -2.79
CA ILE A 25 -11.65 -14.50 -2.73
C ILE A 25 -11.20 -14.97 -1.34
N ILE A 26 -10.07 -14.47 -0.85
CA ILE A 26 -9.52 -14.89 0.44
C ILE A 26 -10.48 -14.55 1.59
N THR A 27 -11.02 -13.33 1.61
CA THR A 27 -11.97 -12.91 2.65
C THR A 27 -13.26 -13.71 2.58
N THR A 28 -13.77 -14.01 1.38
CA THR A 28 -14.98 -14.82 1.21
C THR A 28 -14.77 -16.24 1.75
N ILE A 29 -13.62 -16.85 1.45
CA ILE A 29 -13.29 -18.17 2.00
C ILE A 29 -13.20 -18.10 3.53
N ASP A 30 -12.44 -17.15 4.08
CA ASP A 30 -12.22 -17.03 5.52
C ASP A 30 -13.52 -16.78 6.32
N GLN A 31 -14.49 -16.05 5.73
CA GLN A 31 -15.77 -15.76 6.37
C GLN A 31 -16.82 -16.87 6.23
N ASN A 32 -16.68 -17.76 5.24
CA ASN A 32 -17.63 -18.86 4.99
C ASN A 32 -17.10 -20.24 5.38
N VAL A 33 -15.81 -20.35 5.73
CA VAL A 33 -15.17 -21.57 6.24
C VAL A 33 -14.41 -21.22 7.54
N PRO A 34 -15.12 -20.96 8.65
CA PRO A 34 -14.52 -20.42 9.88
C PRO A 34 -13.45 -21.31 10.51
N GLU A 35 -13.46 -22.60 10.19
CA GLU A 35 -12.48 -23.58 10.67
C GLU A 35 -11.06 -23.26 10.18
N TRP A 36 -10.92 -22.55 9.07
CA TRP A 36 -9.62 -22.23 8.47
C TRP A 36 -8.94 -21.03 9.12
N ASN A 37 -9.74 -20.06 9.60
CA ASN A 37 -9.33 -18.92 10.42
C ASN A 37 -8.03 -18.25 9.95
N PHE A 38 -7.94 -17.96 8.64
CA PHE A 38 -6.75 -17.44 7.98
C PHE A 38 -6.28 -16.13 8.61
N THR A 39 -7.21 -15.25 8.96
CA THR A 39 -6.90 -13.98 9.62
C THR A 39 -6.09 -14.19 10.92
N LEU A 40 -6.50 -15.11 11.80
CA LEU A 40 -5.75 -15.37 13.05
C LEU A 40 -4.49 -16.20 12.83
N ASN A 41 -4.52 -17.13 11.87
CA ASN A 41 -3.40 -18.03 11.61
C ASN A 41 -2.24 -17.36 10.88
N TYR A 42 -2.53 -16.44 9.95
CA TYR A 42 -1.57 -15.84 9.04
C TYR A 42 -1.52 -14.30 9.09
N GLY A 43 -2.21 -13.68 10.05
CA GLY A 43 -2.00 -12.26 10.35
C GLY A 43 -0.66 -12.01 11.03
N ILE A 44 -0.25 -10.74 11.10
CA ILE A 44 0.96 -10.35 11.84
C ILE A 44 0.66 -10.45 13.33
N LYS A 45 1.24 -11.45 14.00
CA LYS A 45 1.17 -11.62 15.45
C LYS A 45 2.29 -10.81 16.10
N ALA A 46 1.94 -9.79 16.86
CA ALA A 46 2.93 -8.88 17.45
C ALA A 46 3.91 -9.66 18.36
N ARG A 47 5.22 -9.52 18.10
CA ARG A 47 6.35 -10.11 18.85
C ARG A 47 6.39 -11.64 18.94
N ASP A 48 5.58 -12.33 18.14
CA ASP A 48 5.58 -13.78 18.04
C ASP A 48 6.37 -14.22 16.80
N LEU A 49 7.44 -14.99 17.00
CA LEU A 49 8.26 -15.54 15.91
C LEU A 49 7.46 -16.52 15.03
N GLY A 50 6.50 -17.25 15.60
CA GLY A 50 5.61 -18.13 14.86
C GLY A 50 4.66 -17.37 13.91
N GLY A 51 4.46 -16.07 14.14
CA GLY A 51 3.63 -15.20 13.30
C GLY A 51 4.41 -14.37 12.27
N ILE A 52 5.72 -14.56 12.11
CA ILE A 52 6.56 -13.71 11.26
C ILE A 52 6.17 -13.76 9.77
N LEU A 53 5.67 -14.91 9.30
CA LEU A 53 5.16 -15.06 7.93
C LEU A 53 3.97 -14.14 7.66
N GLY A 54 3.25 -13.73 8.71
CA GLY A 54 2.16 -12.77 8.61
C GLY A 54 2.59 -11.44 8.01
N ILE A 55 3.86 -11.04 8.10
CA ILE A 55 4.37 -9.82 7.46
C ILE A 55 4.05 -9.80 5.96
N PHE A 56 4.16 -10.94 5.29
CA PHE A 56 3.95 -11.02 3.84
C PHE A 56 2.50 -11.34 3.45
N ILE A 57 1.76 -12.01 4.33
CA ILE A 57 0.41 -12.53 4.04
C ILE A 57 -0.68 -11.57 4.50
N ALA A 58 -0.48 -10.87 5.62
CA ALA A 58 -1.46 -9.97 6.23
C ALA A 58 -2.05 -8.91 5.28
N PRO A 59 -1.32 -8.32 4.30
CA PRO A 59 -1.90 -7.36 3.37
C PRO A 59 -3.06 -7.92 2.54
N PHE A 60 -3.15 -9.25 2.37
CA PHE A 60 -4.19 -9.92 1.61
C PHE A 60 -5.40 -10.34 2.48
N LEU A 61 -5.24 -10.35 3.79
CA LEU A 61 -6.24 -10.81 4.75
C LEU A 61 -7.09 -9.65 5.26
N HIS A 62 -8.38 -9.87 5.50
CA HIS A 62 -9.28 -8.87 6.09
C HIS A 62 -10.21 -9.54 7.10
N VAL A 63 -10.36 -8.91 8.29
CA VAL A 63 -11.17 -9.46 9.40
C VAL A 63 -12.64 -9.74 9.06
N ASN A 64 -13.22 -8.99 8.11
CA ASN A 64 -14.60 -9.14 7.65
C ASN A 64 -14.83 -8.34 6.36
N TYR A 65 -16.03 -8.50 5.77
CA TYR A 65 -16.43 -7.76 4.56
C TYR A 65 -16.40 -6.24 4.73
N GLN A 66 -16.78 -5.70 5.89
CA GLN A 66 -16.77 -4.26 6.13
C GLN A 66 -15.33 -3.70 6.06
N HIS A 67 -14.37 -4.41 6.64
CA HIS A 67 -12.95 -4.06 6.56
C HIS A 67 -12.45 -4.12 5.11
N LEU A 68 -12.81 -5.17 4.36
CA LEU A 68 -12.46 -5.33 2.95
C LEU A 68 -13.04 -4.22 2.05
N ILE A 69 -14.33 -3.90 2.22
CA ILE A 69 -15.00 -2.84 1.47
C ILE A 69 -14.33 -1.49 1.74
N GLY A 70 -14.03 -1.21 3.02
CA GLY A 70 -13.33 0.01 3.43
C GLY A 70 -11.91 0.13 2.86
N ASN A 71 -11.29 -0.98 2.45
CA ASN A 71 -9.95 -1.01 1.86
C ASN A 71 -9.97 -1.04 0.33
N THR A 72 -11.03 -1.58 -0.29
CA THR A 72 -11.12 -1.81 -1.73
C THR A 72 -10.99 -0.50 -2.53
N LEU A 73 -11.85 0.49 -2.24
CA LEU A 73 -11.86 1.74 -3.01
C LEU A 73 -10.59 2.57 -2.82
N PRO A 74 -10.08 2.81 -1.59
CA PRO A 74 -8.82 3.54 -1.41
C PRO A 74 -7.62 2.82 -2.03
N PHE A 75 -7.57 1.47 -1.96
CA PHE A 75 -6.52 0.70 -2.60
C PHE A 75 -6.53 0.87 -4.13
N LEU A 76 -7.71 0.74 -4.76
CA LEU A 76 -7.86 0.95 -6.20
C LEU A 76 -7.48 2.39 -6.61
N ALA A 77 -7.96 3.38 -5.86
CA ALA A 77 -7.72 4.78 -6.19
C ALA A 77 -6.24 5.16 -6.01
N LEU A 78 -5.69 4.98 -4.81
CA LEU A 78 -4.31 5.39 -4.52
C LEU A 78 -3.29 4.50 -5.23
N GLY A 79 -3.52 3.19 -5.31
CA GLY A 79 -2.68 2.27 -6.08
C GLY A 79 -2.68 2.61 -7.58
N GLY A 80 -3.85 2.96 -8.13
CA GLY A 80 -3.99 3.46 -9.50
C GLY A 80 -3.20 4.76 -9.75
N LEU A 81 -3.26 5.71 -8.82
CA LEU A 81 -2.48 6.94 -8.89
C LEU A 81 -0.96 6.67 -8.82
N VAL A 82 -0.50 5.74 -7.99
CA VAL A 82 0.92 5.34 -7.94
C VAL A 82 1.34 4.63 -9.24
N LEU A 83 0.45 3.87 -9.87
CA LEU A 83 0.72 3.24 -11.17
C LEU A 83 0.97 4.26 -12.30
N LEU A 84 0.45 5.49 -12.18
CA LEU A 84 0.82 6.60 -13.08
C LEU A 84 2.32 6.94 -13.02
N SER A 85 2.99 6.59 -11.92
CA SER A 85 4.43 6.76 -11.71
C SER A 85 5.25 5.60 -12.28
N GLY A 86 4.56 4.54 -12.76
CA GLY A 86 5.13 3.34 -13.37
C GLY A 86 4.98 2.09 -12.50
N ARG A 87 4.74 0.95 -13.16
CA ARG A 87 4.52 -0.36 -12.49
C ARG A 87 5.65 -0.74 -11.53
N GLY A 88 6.90 -0.51 -11.92
CA GLY A 88 8.05 -0.80 -11.05
C GLY A 88 8.02 -0.03 -9.73
N ARG A 89 7.53 1.22 -9.72
CA ARG A 89 7.39 2.01 -8.49
C ARG A 89 6.25 1.48 -7.62
N PHE A 90 5.10 1.16 -8.21
CA PHE A 90 3.99 0.53 -7.49
C PHE A 90 4.43 -0.77 -6.80
N ILE A 91 5.10 -1.67 -7.52
CA ILE A 91 5.59 -2.94 -6.96
C ILE A 91 6.61 -2.68 -5.85
N PHE A 92 7.59 -1.80 -6.10
CA PHE A 92 8.61 -1.45 -5.11
C PHE A 92 8.01 -0.86 -3.83
N THR A 93 7.12 0.12 -3.94
CA THR A 93 6.43 0.72 -2.79
C THR A 93 5.61 -0.31 -2.02
N SER A 94 4.92 -1.22 -2.73
CA SER A 94 4.09 -2.25 -2.10
C SER A 94 4.93 -3.27 -1.32
N ILE A 95 6.02 -3.76 -1.91
CA ILE A 95 6.95 -4.70 -1.25
C ILE A 95 7.62 -4.03 -0.05
N LEU A 96 8.10 -2.80 -0.23
CA LEU A 96 8.77 -2.07 0.84
C LEU A 96 7.80 -1.82 2.01
N SER A 97 6.55 -1.42 1.72
CA SER A 97 5.51 -1.24 2.74
C SER A 97 5.19 -2.54 3.47
N THR A 98 5.02 -3.63 2.73
CA THR A 98 4.78 -4.97 3.32
C THR A 98 5.84 -5.30 4.36
N ILE A 99 7.12 -5.13 4.02
CA ILE A 99 8.24 -5.46 4.90
C ILE A 99 8.37 -4.45 6.05
N ILE A 100 8.53 -3.16 5.76
CA ILE A 100 8.82 -2.16 6.80
C ILE A 100 7.62 -1.94 7.72
N SER A 101 6.41 -1.89 7.17
CA SER A 101 5.19 -1.72 7.97
C SER A 101 4.85 -2.99 8.73
N GLY A 102 5.06 -4.16 8.13
CA GLY A 102 4.88 -5.44 8.82
C GLY A 102 5.86 -5.62 9.98
N LEU A 103 7.14 -5.29 9.80
CA LEU A 103 8.13 -5.26 10.87
C LEU A 103 7.77 -4.22 11.94
N GLY A 104 7.33 -3.03 11.52
CA GLY A 104 6.87 -1.98 12.44
C GLY A 104 5.70 -2.46 13.31
N ILE A 105 4.71 -3.13 12.71
CA ILE A 105 3.63 -3.78 13.47
C ILE A 105 4.22 -4.83 14.43
N TRP A 106 5.04 -5.75 13.92
CA TRP A 106 5.57 -6.86 14.72
C TRP A 106 6.35 -6.40 15.95
N ILE A 107 7.14 -5.33 15.84
CA ILE A 107 7.95 -4.78 16.94
C ILE A 107 7.10 -3.94 17.92
N PHE A 108 6.31 -3.01 17.38
CA PHE A 108 5.73 -1.92 18.17
C PHE A 108 4.28 -2.13 18.59
N ALA A 109 3.54 -3.01 17.91
CA ALA A 109 2.17 -3.31 18.31
C ALA A 109 2.12 -4.03 19.67
N LYS A 110 0.94 -3.94 20.31
CA LYS A 110 0.69 -4.59 21.61
C LYS A 110 0.80 -6.10 21.46
N GLU A 111 1.52 -6.74 22.36
CA GLU A 111 1.64 -8.20 22.38
C GLU A 111 0.26 -8.89 22.49
N GLY A 112 0.13 -10.07 21.87
CA GLY A 112 -1.13 -10.81 21.79
C GLY A 112 -2.15 -10.24 20.80
N THR A 113 -1.79 -9.22 20.01
CA THR A 113 -2.64 -8.71 18.93
C THR A 113 -2.27 -9.29 17.58
N VAL A 114 -3.28 -9.42 16.71
CA VAL A 114 -3.12 -9.86 15.32
C VAL A 114 -3.57 -8.74 14.39
N HIS A 115 -2.75 -8.44 13.40
CA HIS A 115 -3.02 -7.38 12.44
C HIS A 115 -3.08 -7.91 11.01
N VAL A 116 -4.08 -7.45 10.28
CA VAL A 116 -4.33 -7.76 8.86
C VAL A 116 -4.84 -6.53 8.12
N GLY A 117 -4.85 -6.59 6.80
CA GLY A 117 -5.47 -5.59 5.94
C GLY A 117 -4.48 -4.95 4.97
N SER A 118 -4.99 -4.59 3.79
CA SER A 118 -4.23 -3.86 2.78
C SER A 118 -4.00 -2.38 3.14
N SER A 119 -4.50 -1.91 4.29
CA SER A 119 -4.37 -0.52 4.72
C SER A 119 -2.92 -0.05 4.88
N ILE A 120 -1.98 -0.93 5.21
CA ILE A 120 -0.55 -0.56 5.22
C ILE A 120 -0.09 -0.04 3.85
N LEU A 121 -0.60 -0.65 2.77
CA LEU A 121 -0.31 -0.27 1.39
C LEU A 121 -1.02 1.04 1.03
N ILE A 122 -2.28 1.20 1.46
CA ILE A 122 -3.09 2.41 1.24
C ILE A 122 -2.39 3.64 1.84
N PHE A 123 -1.97 3.55 3.11
CA PHE A 123 -1.22 4.62 3.77
C PHE A 123 0.14 4.86 3.10
N SER A 124 0.81 3.79 2.66
CA SER A 124 2.07 3.90 1.90
C SER A 124 1.89 4.61 0.56
N TYR A 125 0.85 4.31 -0.19
CA TYR A 125 0.56 5.00 -1.45
C TYR A 125 0.24 6.48 -1.21
N LEU A 126 -0.51 6.82 -0.16
CA LEU A 126 -0.76 8.21 0.20
C LEU A 126 0.55 8.96 0.52
N GLY A 127 1.38 8.41 1.41
CA GLY A 127 2.69 9.00 1.74
C GLY A 127 3.61 9.14 0.52
N PHE A 128 3.59 8.14 -0.37
CA PHE A 128 4.37 8.16 -1.61
C PHE A 128 3.93 9.29 -2.54
N LEU A 129 2.63 9.47 -2.77
CA LEU A 129 2.10 10.46 -3.71
C LEU A 129 2.39 11.90 -3.23
N LEU A 130 2.20 12.16 -1.93
CA LEU A 130 2.51 13.46 -1.33
C LEU A 130 4.01 13.78 -1.45
N MET A 131 4.85 12.81 -1.09
CA MET A 131 6.30 12.98 -1.15
C MET A 131 6.81 13.09 -2.59
N GLN A 132 6.20 12.39 -3.55
CA GLN A 132 6.55 12.49 -4.96
C GLN A 132 6.24 13.87 -5.55
N ALA A 133 5.10 14.47 -5.19
CA ALA A 133 4.78 15.84 -5.59
C ALA A 133 5.84 16.83 -5.09
N TRP A 134 6.21 16.71 -3.81
CA TRP A 134 7.24 17.54 -3.19
C TRP A 134 8.60 17.42 -3.89
N TYR A 135 9.04 16.20 -4.19
CA TYR A 135 10.37 15.93 -4.73
C TYR A 135 10.51 16.23 -6.23
N THR A 136 9.48 15.93 -7.02
CA THR A 136 9.50 16.18 -8.47
C THR A 136 9.30 17.65 -8.83
N ARG A 137 8.61 18.43 -7.99
CA ARG A 137 8.19 19.81 -8.27
C ARG A 137 7.50 19.96 -9.63
N SER A 138 6.72 18.94 -10.02
CA SER A 138 6.00 18.91 -11.29
C SER A 138 4.53 19.22 -11.06
N ILE A 139 3.96 20.11 -11.88
CA ILE A 139 2.53 20.44 -11.84
C ILE A 139 1.64 19.18 -11.92
N LYS A 140 2.03 18.21 -12.76
CA LYS A 140 1.34 16.91 -12.86
C LYS A 140 1.25 16.21 -11.50
N TRP A 141 2.37 16.10 -10.80
CA TRP A 141 2.42 15.39 -9.52
C TRP A 141 1.76 16.20 -8.39
N CYS A 142 1.82 17.52 -8.44
CA CYS A 142 1.04 18.37 -7.53
C CYS A 142 -0.47 18.15 -7.69
N LEU A 143 -0.97 18.07 -8.93
CA LEU A 143 -2.39 17.78 -9.19
C LEU A 143 -2.78 16.37 -8.73
N VAL A 144 -1.94 15.36 -8.98
CA VAL A 144 -2.17 13.99 -8.49
C VAL A 144 -2.21 13.95 -6.96
N ALA A 145 -1.29 14.62 -6.27
CA ALA A 145 -1.28 14.70 -4.82
C ALA A 145 -2.46 15.51 -4.24
N LEU A 146 -2.91 16.54 -4.95
CA LEU A 146 -4.11 17.30 -4.60
C LEU A 146 -5.35 16.41 -4.66
N VAL A 147 -5.55 15.66 -5.76
CA VAL A 147 -6.65 14.70 -5.88
C VAL A 147 -6.57 13.65 -4.77
N ALA A 148 -5.40 13.06 -4.52
CA ALA A 148 -5.22 12.11 -3.43
C ALA A 148 -5.58 12.72 -2.06
N SER A 149 -5.16 13.96 -1.79
CA SER A 149 -5.45 14.67 -0.54
C SER A 149 -6.94 14.99 -0.36
N ILE A 150 -7.64 15.40 -1.42
CA ILE A 150 -9.08 15.72 -1.36
C ILE A 150 -9.88 14.48 -0.95
N PHE A 151 -9.61 13.33 -1.57
CA PHE A 151 -10.40 12.13 -1.33
C PHE A 151 -9.91 11.31 -0.12
N TYR A 152 -8.60 11.32 0.17
CA TYR A 152 -7.98 10.41 1.15
C TYR A 152 -7.06 11.11 2.16
N GLY A 153 -6.90 12.42 2.11
CA GLY A 153 -6.06 13.17 3.06
C GLY A 153 -6.52 13.06 4.51
N ALA A 154 -7.82 12.89 4.74
CA ALA A 154 -8.38 12.66 6.07
C ALA A 154 -7.85 11.38 6.75
N LEU A 155 -7.33 10.39 5.98
CA LEU A 155 -6.67 9.22 6.55
C LEU A 155 -5.48 9.61 7.44
N ILE A 156 -4.77 10.69 7.11
CA ILE A 156 -3.63 11.19 7.90
C ILE A 156 -4.09 11.63 9.30
N LEU A 157 -5.30 12.17 9.42
CA LEU A 157 -5.86 12.57 10.72
C LEU A 157 -6.06 11.38 11.66
N THR A 158 -6.25 10.17 11.11
CA THR A 158 -6.35 8.94 11.92
C THR A 158 -5.02 8.55 12.57
N LEU A 159 -3.90 9.13 12.13
CA LEU A 159 -2.60 8.95 12.78
C LEU A 159 -2.46 9.75 14.07
N LEU A 160 -3.34 10.73 14.33
CA LEU A 160 -3.26 11.59 15.51
C LEU A 160 -3.72 10.90 16.81
N TYR A 161 -4.54 9.85 16.72
CA TYR A 161 -5.03 9.12 17.88
C TYR A 161 -5.16 7.63 17.59
N GLN A 162 -4.86 6.80 18.59
CA GLN A 162 -5.02 5.36 18.49
C GLN A 162 -6.45 4.96 18.83
N LYS A 163 -7.06 4.10 18.01
CA LYS A 163 -8.41 3.56 18.24
C LYS A 163 -8.35 2.04 18.29
N ASN A 164 -9.05 1.46 19.27
CA ASN A 164 -9.17 0.00 19.40
C ASN A 164 -9.77 -0.61 18.12
N GLY A 165 -9.24 -1.77 17.72
CA GLY A 165 -9.64 -2.46 16.50
C GLY A 165 -9.03 -1.90 15.20
N ILE A 166 -8.18 -0.87 15.28
CA ILE A 166 -7.44 -0.33 14.13
C ILE A 166 -5.95 -0.66 14.28
N SER A 167 -5.31 -1.11 13.19
CA SER A 167 -3.86 -1.30 13.14
C SER A 167 -3.13 0.04 12.98
N TRP A 168 -3.17 0.86 14.03
CA TRP A 168 -2.57 2.20 14.01
C TRP A 168 -1.07 2.17 13.68
N HIS A 169 -0.31 1.23 14.26
CA HIS A 169 1.11 1.03 13.94
C HIS A 169 1.30 0.72 12.44
N GLY A 170 0.43 -0.12 11.87
CA GLY A 170 0.43 -0.42 10.44
C GLY A 170 0.20 0.81 9.58
N HIS A 171 -0.74 1.67 9.95
CA HIS A 171 -1.03 2.91 9.23
C HIS A 171 0.14 3.90 9.30
N PHE A 172 0.70 4.09 10.50
CA PHE A 172 1.85 4.97 10.72
C PHE A 172 3.06 4.52 9.91
N PHE A 173 3.50 3.27 10.07
CA PHE A 173 4.65 2.75 9.33
C PHE A 173 4.36 2.63 7.84
N GLY A 174 3.12 2.37 7.43
CA GLY A 174 2.67 2.43 6.04
C GLY A 174 2.98 3.79 5.42
N PHE A 175 2.48 4.85 6.05
CA PHE A 175 2.69 6.23 5.60
C PHE A 175 4.17 6.61 5.51
N ILE A 176 4.94 6.32 6.56
CA ILE A 176 6.39 6.57 6.59
C ILE A 176 7.11 5.79 5.48
N THR A 177 6.74 4.52 5.25
CA THR A 177 7.34 3.72 4.18
C THR A 177 7.03 4.29 2.80
N GLY A 178 5.84 4.87 2.62
CA GLY A 178 5.47 5.60 1.41
C GLY A 178 6.40 6.76 1.11
N ILE A 179 6.66 7.59 2.13
CA ILE A 179 7.60 8.71 2.06
C ILE A 179 8.99 8.22 1.69
N ILE A 180 9.51 7.21 2.40
CA ILE A 180 10.82 6.61 2.13
C ILE A 180 10.89 6.09 0.69
N SER A 181 9.87 5.34 0.25
CA SER A 181 9.80 4.79 -1.10
C SER A 181 9.88 5.88 -2.16
N ALA A 182 9.13 6.98 -1.99
CA ALA A 182 9.17 8.10 -2.92
C ALA A 182 10.55 8.76 -2.99
N ILE A 183 11.23 8.96 -1.85
CA ILE A 183 12.59 9.52 -1.80
C ILE A 183 13.58 8.64 -2.57
N LEU A 184 13.47 7.32 -2.46
CA LEU A 184 14.38 6.37 -3.10
C LEU A 184 14.22 6.34 -4.63
N VAL A 185 12.99 6.41 -5.15
CA VAL A 185 12.71 6.15 -6.58
C VAL A 185 12.38 7.39 -7.41
N THR A 186 12.18 8.54 -6.77
CA THR A 186 11.80 9.79 -7.44
C THR A 186 13.03 10.67 -7.67
N PRO A 187 13.40 10.97 -8.93
CA PRO A 187 14.51 11.88 -9.21
C PRO A 187 14.11 13.34 -8.98
N THR A 188 15.03 14.13 -8.43
CA THR A 188 14.89 15.60 -8.35
C THR A 188 15.10 16.25 -9.72
N PRO A 189 14.59 17.48 -9.94
CA PRO A 189 14.85 18.25 -11.15
C PRO A 189 16.35 18.37 -11.48
N ALA A 190 17.19 18.62 -10.47
CA ALA A 190 18.65 18.71 -10.61
C ALA A 190 19.27 17.39 -11.10
N LYS A 191 18.85 16.24 -10.52
CA LYS A 191 19.34 14.91 -10.92
C LYS A 191 18.89 14.55 -12.34
N LYS A 192 17.69 14.99 -12.76
CA LYS A 192 17.19 14.82 -14.14
C LYS A 192 18.04 15.63 -15.13
N LYS A 193 18.37 16.89 -14.81
CA LYS A 193 19.24 17.75 -15.63
C LYS A 193 20.65 17.16 -15.80
N ARG A 194 21.27 16.69 -14.71
CA ARG A 194 22.59 16.03 -14.75
C ARG A 194 22.61 14.77 -15.63
N LYS A 195 21.60 13.90 -15.52
CA LYS A 195 21.48 12.71 -16.38
C LYS A 195 21.29 13.05 -17.86
N ALA A 196 20.65 14.17 -18.19
CA ALA A 196 20.49 14.62 -19.57
C ALA A 196 21.83 15.09 -20.15
N ILE A 197 22.64 15.82 -19.38
CA ILE A 197 23.96 16.32 -19.81
C ILE A 197 24.92 15.16 -20.12
N ILE A 198 24.95 14.10 -19.30
CA ILE A 198 25.88 12.97 -19.48
C ILE A 198 25.53 12.09 -20.70
N LYS A 199 24.34 12.25 -21.27
CA LYS A 199 23.86 11.45 -22.42
C LYS A 199 24.06 12.13 -23.78
N VAL A 200 24.61 13.34 -23.80
CA VAL A 200 25.02 14.08 -25.02
C VAL A 200 26.51 13.85 -25.21
#